data_AF-A0A2G4FXW7-F1
#
_entry.id   AF-A0A2G4FXW7-F1
#
_cell.length_a   1.000
_cell.length_b   1.000
_cell.length_c   1.000
_cell.angle_alpha   90.00
_cell.angle_beta   90.00
_cell.angle_gamma   90.00
#
_symmetry.space_group_name_H-M   'P 1'
#
loop_
_entity.id
_entity.type
_entity.pdbx_description
1 polymer ?
#
loop_
_entity_poly.entity_id
_entity_poly.type
_entity_poly.pdbx_seq_one_letter_code
_entity_poly.pdbx_strand_id
1 'polypeptide(L)'
;MNVVVKPPQPLRQRLSPDEWRRMAAMFGLILFLHVAGALLMWKATTGNYRLSDGSLFGWGTAALAYILGMRHAFDADHISAIDNTTRKLMSEGQRP
;
A
#
# COMPACT_ATOMS: atom_id res chain seq x y z
N MET A 1 -19.36 -33.32 -17.26
CA MET A 1 -18.30 -32.28 -17.32
C MET A 1 -17.27 -32.62 -16.27
N ASN A 2 -16.07 -33.07 -16.66
CA ASN A 2 -14.98 -33.33 -15.71
C ASN A 2 -14.27 -32.02 -15.40
N VAL A 3 -14.58 -31.44 -14.24
CA VAL A 3 -13.84 -30.27 -13.75
C VAL A 3 -12.54 -30.80 -13.14
N VAL A 4 -11.43 -30.67 -13.88
CA VAL A 4 -10.10 -30.99 -13.36
C VAL A 4 -9.75 -29.94 -12.30
N VAL A 5 -9.91 -30.27 -11.03
CA VAL A 5 -9.49 -29.41 -9.92
C VAL A 5 -7.98 -29.50 -9.80
N LYS A 6 -7.27 -28.45 -10.24
CA LYS A 6 -5.82 -28.34 -10.03
C LYS A 6 -5.54 -28.22 -8.51
N PRO A 7 -4.57 -28.97 -7.97
CA PRO A 7 -4.20 -28.83 -6.56
C PRO A 7 -3.71 -27.40 -6.26
N PRO A 8 -3.96 -26.87 -5.06
CA PRO A 8 -3.57 -25.51 -4.70
C PRO A 8 -2.06 -25.35 -4.81
N GLN A 9 -1.60 -24.44 -5.68
CA GLN A 9 -0.19 -24.13 -5.80
C GLN A 9 0.31 -23.32 -4.59
N PRO A 10 1.51 -23.62 -4.07
CA PRO A 10 2.12 -22.87 -2.98
C PRO A 10 2.37 -21.42 -3.41
N LEU A 11 2.24 -20.48 -2.47
CA LEU A 11 2.27 -19.03 -2.75
C LEU A 11 3.51 -18.60 -3.55
N ARG A 12 4.66 -19.23 -3.29
CA ARG A 12 5.94 -18.98 -3.97
C ARG A 12 5.93 -19.30 -5.47
N GLN A 13 5.04 -20.19 -5.91
CA GLN A 13 4.92 -20.62 -7.31
C GLN A 13 3.84 -19.85 -8.08
N ARG A 14 3.08 -18.97 -7.41
CA ARG A 14 1.97 -18.22 -8.02
C ARG A 14 2.41 -16.98 -8.79
N LEU A 15 3.61 -16.47 -8.52
CA LEU A 15 4.17 -15.29 -9.16
C LEU A 15 5.49 -15.66 -9.84
N SER A 16 5.68 -15.10 -11.04
CA SER A 16 6.95 -15.12 -11.75
C SER A 16 8.04 -14.36 -10.98
N PRO A 17 9.33 -14.63 -11.26
CA PRO A 17 10.44 -13.90 -10.64
C PRO A 17 10.35 -12.37 -10.81
N ASP A 18 9.85 -11.91 -11.96
CA ASP A 18 9.71 -10.47 -12.24
C ASP A 18 8.54 -9.84 -11.48
N GLU A 19 7.44 -10.55 -11.28
CA GLU A 19 6.34 -10.11 -10.42
C GLU A 19 6.77 -10.01 -8.97
N TRP A 20 7.56 -10.96 -8.48
CA TRP A 20 8.17 -10.89 -7.15
C TRP A 20 9.08 -9.68 -6.98
N ARG A 21 9.92 -9.37 -7.98
CA ARG A 21 10.78 -8.17 -7.96
C ARG A 21 9.96 -6.89 -7.93
N ARG A 22 8.92 -6.79 -8.75
CA ARG A 22 8.03 -5.62 -8.78
C ARG A 22 7.31 -5.43 -7.46
N MET A 23 6.77 -6.52 -6.90
CA MET A 23 6.09 -6.49 -5.61
C MET A 23 7.05 -6.08 -4.49
N ALA A 24 8.26 -6.66 -4.45
CA ALA A 24 9.29 -6.28 -3.49
C ALA A 24 9.71 -4.81 -3.63
N ALA A 25 9.83 -4.30 -4.86
CA ALA A 25 10.14 -2.88 -5.11
C ALA A 25 9.02 -1.95 -4.62
N MET A 26 7.76 -2.30 -4.84
CA MET A 26 6.60 -1.54 -4.35
C MET A 26 6.59 -1.49 -2.81
N PHE A 27 6.65 -2.65 -2.15
CA PHE A 27 6.68 -2.70 -0.69
C PHE A 27 7.92 -2.02 -0.11
N GLY A 28 9.07 -2.16 -0.77
CA GLY A 28 10.32 -1.49 -0.40
C GLY A 28 10.20 0.02 -0.46
N LEU A 29 9.63 0.56 -1.55
CA LEU A 29 9.38 2.00 -1.68
C LEU A 29 8.40 2.51 -0.63
N ILE A 30 7.29 1.80 -0.40
CA ILE A 30 6.30 2.15 0.63
C ILE A 30 6.98 2.21 1.99
N LEU A 31 7.73 1.17 2.38
CA LEU A 31 8.45 1.13 3.66
C LEU A 31 9.47 2.26 3.77
N PHE A 32 10.24 2.51 2.71
CA PHE A 32 11.22 3.59 2.66
C PHE A 32 10.57 4.95 2.94
N LEU A 33 9.45 5.25 2.27
CA LEU A 33 8.73 6.51 2.46
C LEU A 33 8.19 6.66 3.89
N HIS A 34 7.69 5.59 4.50
CA HIS A 34 7.21 5.61 5.89
C HIS A 34 8.35 5.85 6.89
N VAL A 35 9.48 5.15 6.72
CA VAL A 35 10.67 5.32 7.56
C VAL A 35 11.24 6.73 7.39
N ALA A 36 11.34 7.22 6.16
CA ALA A 36 11.81 8.58 5.88
C ALA A 36 10.89 9.63 6.54
N GLY A 37 9.57 9.48 6.42
CA GLY A 37 8.60 10.35 7.09
C GLY A 37 8.74 10.33 8.61
N ALA A 38 8.87 9.14 9.22
CA ALA A 38 9.07 8.98 10.66
C ALA A 38 10.38 9.63 11.14
N LEU A 39 11.48 9.48 10.39
CA LEU A 39 12.77 10.08 10.71
C LEU A 39 12.75 11.60 10.57
N LEU A 40 12.10 12.13 9.54
CA LEU A 40 11.91 13.57 9.35
C LEU A 40 11.07 14.16 10.49
N MET A 41 10.01 13.46 10.90
CA MET A 41 9.19 13.84 12.06
C MET A 41 10.01 13.85 13.34
N TRP A 42 10.75 12.77 13.61
CA TRP A 42 11.61 12.67 14.78
C TRP A 42 12.61 13.84 14.85
N LYS A 43 13.28 14.16 13.73
CA LYS A 43 14.18 15.31 13.64
C LYS A 43 13.45 16.64 13.87
N ALA A 44 12.25 16.81 13.32
CA ALA A 44 11.46 18.03 13.50
C ALA A 44 11.06 18.24 14.96
N THR A 45 10.72 17.16 15.69
CA THR A 45 10.31 17.23 17.10
C THR A 45 11.47 17.26 18.10
N THR A 46 12.67 16.83 17.71
CA THR A 46 13.88 16.85 18.56
C THR A 46 14.81 18.03 18.26
N GLY A 47 14.60 18.76 17.16
CA GLY A 47 15.32 20.01 16.88
C GLY A 47 14.92 21.15 17.83
N ASN A 48 15.79 22.15 17.98
CA ASN A 48 15.61 23.36 18.80
C ASN A 48 14.48 24.29 18.33
N TYR A 49 13.40 23.76 17.77
CA TYR A 49 12.17 24.50 17.52
C TYR A 49 11.52 24.73 18.89
N ARG A 50 11.82 25.88 19.51
CA ARG A 50 11.12 26.42 20.69
C ARG A 50 9.69 26.79 20.29
N LEU A 51 8.89 25.81 19.88
CA LEU A 51 7.45 25.96 19.96
C LEU A 51 7.12 25.86 21.45
N SER A 52 7.05 27.00 22.12
CA SER A 52 6.41 27.17 23.42
C SER A 52 5.15 26.29 23.46
N ASP A 53 5.13 25.24 24.28
CA ASP A 53 4.06 24.23 24.38
C ASP A 53 3.65 23.43 23.11
N GLY A 54 4.33 23.57 21.96
CA GLY A 54 3.84 23.06 20.66
C GLY A 54 4.28 21.66 20.23
N SER A 55 4.79 20.83 21.13
CA SER A 55 5.11 19.42 20.81
C SER A 55 3.84 18.61 20.49
N LEU A 56 2.76 18.84 21.23
CA LEU A 56 1.46 18.20 20.99
C LEU A 56 0.85 18.63 19.65
N PHE A 57 1.02 19.91 19.28
CA PHE A 57 0.60 20.42 17.98
C PHE A 57 1.37 19.74 16.84
N GLY A 58 2.69 19.64 16.94
CA GLY A 58 3.53 18.97 15.93
C GLY A 58 3.17 17.49 15.74
N TRP A 59 2.99 16.74 16.82
CA TRP A 59 2.54 15.34 16.76
C TRP A 59 1.11 15.20 16.24
N GLY A 60 0.20 16.12 16.62
CA GLY A 60 -1.18 16.15 16.12
C GLY A 60 -1.25 16.41 14.62
N THR A 61 -0.49 17.38 14.11
CA THR A 61 -0.38 17.65 12.67
C THR A 61 0.26 16.48 11.92
N ALA A 62 1.26 15.83 12.50
CA ALA A 62 1.89 14.66 11.91
C ALA A 62 0.92 13.47 11.80
N ALA A 63 0.18 13.19 12.87
CA ALA A 63 -0.85 12.15 12.87
C ALA A 63 -1.94 12.45 11.83
N LEU A 64 -2.40 13.70 11.75
CA LEU A 64 -3.39 14.12 10.75
C LEU A 64 -2.86 13.95 9.32
N ALA A 65 -1.63 14.41 9.05
CA ALA A 65 -0.99 14.26 7.74
C ALA A 65 -0.79 12.78 7.37
N TYR A 66 -0.43 11.93 8.34
CA TYR A 66 -0.28 10.49 8.14
C TYR A 66 -1.62 9.83 7.79
N ILE A 67 -2.69 10.13 8.53
CA ILE A 67 -4.04 9.59 8.26
C ILE A 67 -4.58 10.07 6.91
N LEU A 68 -4.45 11.36 6.61
CA LEU A 68 -4.86 11.92 5.31
C LEU A 68 -4.02 11.35 4.15
N GLY A 69 -2.74 11.07 4.38
CA GLY A 69 -1.86 10.39 3.43
C GLY A 69 -2.32 8.96 3.15
N MET A 70 -2.60 8.18 4.20
CA MET A 70 -3.04 6.78 4.10
C MET A 70 -4.30 6.58 3.24
N ARG A 71 -5.17 7.59 3.14
CA ARG A 71 -6.38 7.50 2.27
C ARG A 71 -6.04 7.21 0.80
N HIS A 72 -4.88 7.67 0.31
CA HIS A 72 -4.47 7.47 -1.08
C HIS A 72 -4.13 6.01 -1.39
N ALA A 73 -3.84 5.19 -0.37
CA ALA A 73 -3.62 3.76 -0.55
C ALA A 73 -4.91 3.01 -0.92
N PHE A 74 -6.07 3.44 -0.39
CA PHE A 74 -7.37 2.81 -0.67
C PHE A 74 -7.85 3.01 -2.12
N ASP A 75 -7.46 4.12 -2.77
CA ASP A 75 -7.88 4.40 -4.15
C ASP A 75 -7.29 3.40 -5.16
N ALA A 76 -6.03 2.97 -4.95
CA ALA A 76 -5.37 2.00 -5.82
C ALA A 76 -5.99 0.59 -5.69
N ASP A 77 -6.34 0.17 -4.47
CA ASP A 77 -6.97 -1.12 -4.22
C ASP A 77 -8.41 -1.17 -4.77
N HIS A 78 -9.15 -0.06 -4.69
CA HIS A 78 -10.46 0.05 -5.30
C HIS A 78 -10.43 -0.10 -6.82
N ILE A 79 -9.53 0.59 -7.53
CA ILE A 79 -9.40 0.46 -8.99
C ILE A 79 -9.00 -0.97 -9.36
N SER A 80 -8.09 -1.58 -8.60
CA SER A 80 -7.62 -2.96 -8.82
C SER A 80 -8.74 -4.00 -8.66
N ALA A 81 -9.65 -3.79 -7.71
CA ALA A 81 -10.79 -4.68 -7.48
C ALA A 81 -11.82 -4.60 -8.61
N ILE A 82 -12.09 -3.39 -9.11
CA ILE A 82 -13.00 -3.16 -10.25
C ILE A 82 -12.42 -3.82 -11.50
N ASP A 83 -11.16 -3.53 -11.83
CA ASP A 83 -10.48 -4.09 -13.01
C ASP A 83 -10.47 -5.63 -12.99
N ASN A 84 -10.13 -6.23 -11.85
CA ASN A 84 -10.14 -7.68 -11.71
C ASN A 84 -11.54 -8.29 -11.91
N THR A 85 -12.58 -7.60 -11.45
CA THR A 85 -13.98 -8.05 -11.63
C THR A 85 -14.38 -7.95 -13.08
N THR A 86 -14.10 -6.83 -13.75
CA THR A 86 -14.35 -6.64 -15.19
C THR A 86 -13.63 -7.70 -16.02
N ARG A 87 -12.34 -7.94 -15.75
CA ARG A 87 -11.54 -8.96 -16.45
C ARG A 87 -12.10 -10.36 -16.24
N LYS A 88 -12.57 -10.66 -15.02
CA LYS A 88 -13.20 -11.94 -14.72
C LYS A 88 -14.52 -12.11 -15.47
N LEU A 89 -15.41 -11.12 -15.45
CA LEU A 89 -16.68 -11.15 -16.17
C LEU A 89 -16.47 -11.31 -17.69
N MET A 90 -15.53 -10.55 -18.26
CA MET A 90 -15.14 -10.69 -19.66
C MET A 90 -14.60 -12.10 -19.99
N SER A 91 -13.80 -12.69 -19.09
CA SER A 91 -13.29 -14.07 -19.27
C SER A 91 -14.39 -15.14 -19.21
N GLU A 92 -15.48 -14.86 -18.51
CA GLU A 92 -16.67 -15.72 -18.41
C GLU A 92 -17.68 -15.45 -19.55
N GLY A 93 -17.35 -14.57 -20.50
CA GLY A 93 -18.22 -14.23 -21.64
C GLY A 93 -19.42 -13.36 -21.28
N GLN A 94 -19.51 -12.91 -20.02
CA GLN A 94 -20.48 -11.93 -19.58
C GLN A 94 -19.99 -10.53 -19.98
N ARG A 95 -20.90 -9.71 -20.50
CA ARG A 95 -20.58 -8.29 -20.65
C ARG A 95 -20.56 -7.68 -19.25
N PRO A 96 -19.46 -7.00 -18.85
CA PRO A 96 -19.36 -6.35 -17.56
C PRO A 96 -20.42 -5.25 -17.39
#